data_AF-A0A932R6B8-F1
#
_entry.id   AF-A0A932R6B8-F1
#
_cell.length_a   1.000
_cell.length_b   1.000
_cell.length_c   1.000
_cell.angle_alpha   90.00
_cell.angle_beta   90.00
_cell.angle_gamma   90.00
#
_symmetry.space_group_name_H-M   'P 1'
#
loop_
_entity.id
_entity.type
_entity.pdbx_description
1 polymer ?
#
loop_
_entity_poly.entity_id
_entity_poly.type
_entity_poly.pdbx_seq_one_letter_code
_entity_poly.pdbx_strand_id
1 'polypeptide(L)'
;MRGLVIRSTLLVFVLFLVGMAYVTQADGPAQGSKNGSGSTTASGSNNGGSRIFTDVPANHWSMESLKYLLQRGVIQGLPSGKFEGDRAATRYEVAQLMSRLLNYVENLKNQAGVTNPDATATTIKPEDLDVLRDLIYKVADKLNQLTTDVSTLKSARPDIDPNLTQRIQNLESQADEIKVLKTQVDDNEKTIRDLKTQLTQFQVKASTVTEEDLAKTNQQIIANRIIGLFALGAAIVGIGLMTLK
;
A
#
# COMPACT_ATOMS: atom_id res chain seq x y z
N MET A 1 -11.31 59.41 -29.37
CA MET A 1 -10.22 58.58 -28.81
C MET A 1 -9.70 59.21 -27.52
N ARG A 2 -10.42 59.03 -26.40
CA ARG A 2 -10.05 59.52 -25.06
C ARG A 2 -10.60 58.51 -24.06
N GLY A 3 -9.73 57.69 -23.44
CA GLY A 3 -10.21 56.67 -22.49
C GLY A 3 -9.24 55.58 -22.01
N LEU A 4 -7.93 55.64 -22.31
CA LEU A 4 -7.02 54.52 -22.00
C LEU A 4 -5.69 54.91 -21.33
N VAL A 5 -5.67 55.95 -20.49
CA VAL A 5 -4.44 56.35 -19.77
C VAL A 5 -4.60 56.37 -18.24
N ILE A 6 -5.82 56.19 -17.70
CA ILE A 6 -6.08 56.35 -16.25
C ILE A 6 -5.96 55.03 -15.46
N ARG A 7 -6.05 53.86 -16.12
CA ARG A 7 -6.01 52.55 -15.43
C ARG A 7 -4.60 51.98 -15.19
N SER A 8 -3.57 52.50 -15.86
CA SER A 8 -2.19 52.01 -15.74
C SER A 8 -1.40 52.70 -14.62
N THR A 9 -1.64 54.00 -14.40
CA THR A 9 -0.99 54.78 -13.33
C THR A 9 -1.46 54.41 -11.93
N LEU A 10 -2.70 53.91 -11.78
CA LEU A 10 -3.27 53.53 -10.49
C LEU A 10 -2.69 52.20 -9.98
N LEU A 11 -2.29 51.29 -10.88
CA LEU A 11 -1.73 49.98 -10.52
C LEU A 11 -0.24 50.09 -10.15
N VAL A 12 0.50 51.01 -10.78
CA VAL A 12 1.90 51.33 -10.42
C VAL A 12 1.97 52.09 -9.08
N PHE A 13 0.95 52.86 -8.71
CA PHE A 13 0.90 53.59 -7.44
C PHE A 13 0.50 52.69 -6.24
N VAL A 14 -0.36 51.69 -6.46
CA VAL A 14 -0.73 50.71 -5.41
C VAL A 14 0.43 49.76 -5.07
N LEU A 15 1.31 49.46 -6.03
CA LEU A 15 2.55 48.71 -5.78
C LEU A 15 3.65 49.53 -5.10
N PHE A 16 3.58 50.86 -5.13
CA PHE A 16 4.54 51.76 -4.46
C PHE A 16 4.16 52.07 -2.99
N LEU A 17 2.88 51.93 -2.62
CA LEU A 17 2.39 52.17 -1.25
C LEU A 17 2.60 50.98 -0.28
N VAL A 18 2.87 49.77 -0.78
CA VAL A 18 3.08 48.57 0.07
C VAL A 18 4.55 48.40 0.51
N GLY A 19 5.48 49.19 -0.04
CA GLY A 19 6.92 49.09 0.23
C GLY A 19 7.48 49.94 1.39
N MET A 20 6.66 50.77 2.06
CA MET A 20 7.13 51.73 3.07
C MET A 20 6.49 51.49 4.45
N ALA A 21 6.51 50.24 4.92
CA ALA A 21 6.01 49.90 6.25
C ALA A 21 6.94 48.97 7.04
N TYR A 22 8.26 49.05 6.89
CA TYR A 22 9.20 48.51 7.88
C TYR A 22 10.48 49.33 7.94
N VAL A 23 10.36 50.61 8.33
CA VAL A 23 11.48 51.33 8.96
C VAL A 23 10.92 52.16 10.10
N THR A 24 11.23 51.75 11.33
CA THR A 24 11.16 52.61 12.52
C THR A 24 12.35 52.28 13.40
N GLN A 25 13.09 53.33 13.71
CA GLN A 25 14.28 53.38 14.54
C GLN A 25 13.87 54.01 15.89
N ALA A 26 14.41 53.50 17.00
CA ALA A 26 15.03 54.31 18.08
C ALA A 26 15.18 53.50 19.39
N ASP A 27 16.44 53.41 19.83
CA ASP A 27 16.99 53.62 21.17
C ASP A 27 16.68 52.66 22.37
N GLY A 28 17.77 52.34 23.10
CA GLY A 28 17.88 51.34 24.20
C GLY A 28 17.24 51.73 25.56
N PRO A 29 17.55 51.06 26.70
CA PRO A 29 18.91 50.74 27.18
C PRO A 29 19.09 49.32 27.81
N ALA A 30 20.25 49.13 28.45
CA ALA A 30 20.85 47.89 28.95
C ALA A 30 20.20 47.21 30.19
N GLN A 31 20.68 45.96 30.42
CA GLN A 31 20.95 45.24 31.69
C GLN A 31 20.15 43.96 32.01
N GLY A 32 20.85 42.82 31.97
CA GLY A 32 21.14 42.03 33.18
C GLY A 32 20.17 40.95 33.67
N SER A 33 20.71 39.72 33.79
CA SER A 33 20.59 38.82 34.96
C SER A 33 19.40 37.83 35.04
N LYS A 34 19.69 36.52 34.97
CA LYS A 34 19.71 35.53 36.08
C LYS A 34 19.42 34.09 35.64
N ASN A 35 20.26 33.19 36.12
CA ASN A 35 20.03 31.76 36.25
C ASN A 35 18.65 31.43 36.83
N GLY A 36 18.01 30.41 36.27
CA GLY A 36 16.81 29.76 36.81
C GLY A 36 16.79 28.30 36.41
N SER A 37 17.51 27.47 37.17
CA SER A 37 17.37 26.03 37.18
C SER A 37 15.96 25.67 37.62
N GLY A 38 15.19 25.04 36.73
CA GLY A 38 13.83 24.56 36.97
C GLY A 38 13.68 23.18 36.36
N SER A 39 13.94 22.17 37.18
CA SER A 39 13.65 20.76 36.93
C SER A 39 12.14 20.53 36.83
N THR A 40 11.69 19.98 35.71
CA THR A 40 10.44 19.21 35.62
C THR A 40 10.66 17.96 34.77
N THR A 41 10.89 16.86 35.46
CA THR A 41 10.60 15.45 35.14
C THR A 41 9.11 15.32 34.71
N ALA A 42 8.62 14.54 33.73
CA ALA A 42 9.08 13.35 33.02
C ALA A 42 8.30 13.13 31.70
N SER A 43 8.90 12.30 30.83
CA SER A 43 8.27 11.24 30.00
C SER A 43 8.42 11.38 28.49
N GLY A 44 9.39 10.64 27.92
CA GLY A 44 9.19 9.96 26.63
C GLY A 44 10.23 10.17 25.52
N SER A 45 11.33 9.41 25.58
CA SER A 45 12.16 8.97 24.44
C SER A 45 13.14 9.99 23.81
N ASN A 46 14.32 10.08 24.43
CA ASN A 46 15.53 10.59 23.80
C ASN A 46 16.07 9.58 22.77
N ASN A 47 15.79 9.84 21.50
CA ASN A 47 16.64 9.43 20.39
C ASN A 47 16.90 10.69 19.54
N GLY A 48 17.98 11.39 19.89
CA GLY A 48 18.39 12.69 19.33
C GLY A 48 18.97 12.62 17.92
N GLY A 49 18.29 11.94 17.00
CA GLY A 49 18.41 12.24 15.58
C GLY A 49 17.30 13.24 15.26
N SER A 50 17.63 14.51 15.04
CA SER A 50 16.66 15.54 14.65
C SER A 50 15.92 15.10 13.38
N ARG A 51 14.75 14.48 13.53
CA ARG A 51 13.91 14.06 12.40
C ARG A 51 13.37 15.31 11.72
N ILE A 52 13.87 15.55 10.51
CA ILE A 52 13.52 16.70 9.68
C ILE A 52 12.09 16.58 9.14
N PHE A 53 11.70 15.35 8.80
CA PHE A 53 10.36 15.01 8.36
C PHE A 53 9.82 13.85 9.19
N THR A 54 8.52 13.85 9.48
CA THR A 54 7.89 12.83 10.34
C THR A 54 7.75 11.47 9.66
N ASP A 55 7.75 11.45 8.33
CA ASP A 55 7.54 10.30 7.46
C ASP A 55 8.83 9.73 6.85
N VAL A 56 9.97 10.38 7.04
CA VAL A 56 11.25 9.91 6.51
C VAL A 56 12.12 9.39 7.67
N PRO A 57 12.39 8.06 7.74
CA PRO A 57 13.28 7.49 8.73
C PRO A 57 14.71 8.04 8.62
N ALA A 58 15.43 8.12 9.74
CA ALA A 58 16.82 8.62 9.76
C ALA A 58 17.79 7.81 8.88
N ASN A 59 17.50 6.52 8.66
CA ASN A 59 18.28 5.62 7.79
C ASN A 59 17.73 5.53 6.35
N HIS A 60 16.86 6.46 5.94
CA HIS A 60 16.32 6.47 4.58
C HIS A 60 17.35 7.03 3.60
N TRP A 61 17.46 6.43 2.41
CA TRP A 61 18.44 6.82 1.38
C TRP A 61 18.36 8.30 0.96
N SER A 62 17.18 8.92 1.06
CA SER A 62 16.98 10.34 0.74
C SER A 62 17.23 11.30 1.90
N MET A 63 17.48 10.81 3.12
CA MET A 63 17.60 11.64 4.32
C MET A 63 18.69 12.71 4.18
N GLU A 64 19.87 12.32 3.69
CA GLU A 64 21.01 13.24 3.55
C GLU A 64 20.74 14.31 2.49
N SER A 65 20.19 13.92 1.35
CA SER A 65 19.80 14.84 0.26
C SER A 65 18.71 15.82 0.70
N LEU A 66 17.72 15.32 1.45
CA LEU A 66 16.63 16.13 2.00
C LEU A 66 17.15 17.16 3.00
N LYS A 67 18.04 16.75 3.90
CA LYS A 67 18.70 17.64 4.85
C LYS A 67 19.47 18.74 4.13
N TYR A 68 20.25 18.37 3.10
CA TYR A 68 21.04 19.31 2.31
C TYR A 68 20.16 20.39 1.64
N LEU A 69 19.04 19.98 1.05
CA LEU A 69 18.12 20.87 0.34
C LEU A 69 17.25 21.71 1.28
N LEU A 70 16.89 21.17 2.44
CA LEU A 70 16.12 21.90 3.46
C LEU A 70 16.94 23.04 4.06
N GLN A 71 18.22 22.80 4.39
CA GLN A 71 19.12 23.82 4.93
C GLN A 71 19.29 25.02 3.99
N ARG A 72 19.11 24.80 2.68
CA ARG A 72 19.25 25.81 1.63
C ARG A 72 17.92 26.45 1.24
N GLY A 73 16.83 26.07 1.90
CA GLY A 73 15.49 26.58 1.63
C GLY A 73 14.91 26.15 0.27
N VAL A 74 15.53 25.18 -0.41
CA VAL A 74 15.06 24.68 -1.71
C VAL A 74 13.82 23.82 -1.51
N ILE A 75 13.85 22.94 -0.52
CA ILE A 75 12.70 22.14 -0.08
C ILE A 75 12.18 22.70 1.25
N GLN A 76 10.87 22.90 1.32
CA GLN A 76 10.10 23.10 2.55
C GLN A 76 9.02 22.04 2.46
N GLY A 77 8.97 21.08 3.40
CA GLY A 77 7.97 20.01 3.34
C GLY A 77 6.54 20.55 3.42
N LEU A 78 5.58 19.63 3.47
CA LEU A 78 4.18 20.01 3.61
C LEU A 78 3.92 20.71 4.96
N PRO A 79 2.83 21.51 5.07
CA PRO A 79 2.40 22.10 6.34
C PRO A 79 2.18 21.07 7.46
N SER A 80 1.94 19.80 7.09
CA SER A 80 1.82 18.66 8.00
C SER A 80 3.17 18.17 8.57
N GLY A 81 4.31 18.75 8.16
CA GLY A 81 5.65 18.32 8.57
C GLY A 81 6.09 17.00 7.92
N LYS A 82 5.49 16.65 6.77
CA LYS A 82 5.81 15.46 5.97
C LYS A 82 6.47 15.83 4.64
N PHE A 83 7.25 14.90 4.09
CA PHE A 83 7.84 15.04 2.76
C PHE A 83 6.96 14.40 1.67
N GLU A 84 6.31 13.27 1.97
CA GLU A 84 5.44 12.49 1.07
C GLU A 84 6.12 12.11 -0.26
N GLY A 85 7.35 11.56 -0.17
CA GLY A 85 8.16 11.23 -1.36
C GLY A 85 7.57 10.19 -2.31
N ASP A 86 6.64 9.35 -1.82
CA ASP A 86 5.95 8.34 -2.64
C ASP A 86 4.73 8.91 -3.38
N ARG A 87 4.32 10.15 -3.08
CA ARG A 87 3.19 10.80 -3.75
C ARG A 87 3.63 11.35 -5.10
N ALA A 88 2.74 11.26 -6.09
CA ALA A 88 2.93 12.00 -7.33
C ALA A 88 2.97 13.52 -7.06
N ALA A 89 4.06 14.17 -7.46
CA ALA A 89 4.19 15.62 -7.38
C ALA A 89 3.36 16.29 -8.49
N THR A 90 2.67 17.37 -8.14
CA THR A 90 1.95 18.18 -9.12
C THR A 90 2.94 19.04 -9.93
N ARG A 91 2.56 19.42 -11.15
CA ARG A 91 3.39 20.30 -12.00
C ARG A 91 3.72 21.63 -11.32
N TYR A 92 2.79 22.15 -10.51
CA TYR A 92 2.98 23.37 -9.73
C TYR A 92 4.06 23.20 -8.65
N GLU A 93 4.03 22.11 -7.89
CA GLU A 93 5.02 21.82 -6.85
C GLU A 93 6.42 21.64 -7.43
N VAL A 94 6.54 20.96 -8.58
CA VAL A 94 7.82 20.81 -9.28
C VAL A 94 8.32 22.16 -9.81
N ALA A 95 7.45 23.00 -10.37
CA ALA A 95 7.83 24.33 -10.85
C ALA A 95 8.29 25.25 -9.70
N GLN A 96 7.62 25.20 -8.55
CA GLN A 96 8.00 25.96 -7.36
C GLN A 96 9.35 25.49 -6.80
N LEU A 97 9.60 24.19 -6.76
CA LEU A 97 10.88 23.62 -6.38
C LEU A 97 12.00 24.10 -7.32
N MET A 98 11.75 24.03 -8.63
CA MET A 98 12.71 24.46 -9.65
C MET A 98 13.02 25.96 -9.54
N SER A 99 12.01 26.80 -9.33
CA SER A 99 12.19 28.24 -9.12
C SER A 99 13.08 28.53 -7.90
N ARG A 100 12.87 27.84 -6.78
CA ARG A 100 13.70 27.98 -5.57
C ARG A 100 15.13 27.51 -5.81
N LEU A 101 15.31 26.41 -6.55
CA LEU A 101 16.63 25.91 -6.91
C LEU A 101 17.39 26.90 -7.80
N LEU A 102 16.73 27.47 -8.81
CA LEU A 102 17.33 28.48 -9.69
C LEU A 102 17.73 29.74 -8.91
N ASN A 103 16.84 30.24 -8.04
CA ASN A 103 17.14 31.38 -7.18
C ASN A 103 18.33 31.08 -6.24
N TYR A 104 18.43 29.86 -5.71
CA TYR A 104 19.58 29.45 -4.90
C TYR A 104 20.87 29.47 -5.71
N VAL A 105 20.88 28.91 -6.92
CA VAL A 105 22.05 28.93 -7.82
C VAL A 105 22.44 30.35 -8.23
N GLU A 106 21.45 31.21 -8.52
CA GLU A 106 21.68 32.62 -8.85
C GLU A 106 22.26 33.38 -7.65
N ASN A 107 21.76 33.13 -6.44
CA ASN A 107 22.31 33.72 -5.22
C ASN A 107 23.73 33.23 -4.95
N LEU A 108 24.06 31.96 -5.21
CA LEU A 108 25.43 31.47 -5.13
C LEU A 108 26.35 32.17 -6.14
N LYS A 109 25.87 32.42 -7.37
CA LYS A 109 26.59 33.18 -8.39
C LYS A 109 26.80 34.64 -7.97
N ASN A 110 25.79 35.26 -7.38
CA ASN A 110 25.84 36.66 -6.91
C ASN A 110 26.72 36.80 -5.65
N GLN A 111 26.78 35.77 -4.80
CA GLN A 111 27.71 35.72 -3.66
C GLN A 111 29.16 35.44 -4.09
N ALA A 112 29.35 34.73 -5.20
CA ALA A 112 30.65 34.62 -5.88
C ALA A 112 31.03 35.91 -6.66
N GLY A 113 30.12 36.88 -6.74
CA GLY A 113 30.28 38.15 -7.45
C GLY A 113 29.85 39.35 -6.59
N VAL A 114 30.41 39.49 -5.38
CA VAL A 114 30.27 40.73 -4.59
C VAL A 114 30.81 41.90 -5.40
N THR A 115 29.89 42.68 -5.97
CA THR A 115 30.13 43.99 -6.55
C THR A 115 30.24 45.01 -5.41
N ASN A 116 31.47 45.36 -5.06
CA ASN A 116 31.73 46.71 -4.57
C ASN A 116 31.69 47.63 -5.80
N PRO A 117 30.76 48.59 -5.95
CA PRO A 117 30.67 49.41 -7.17
C PRO A 117 31.80 50.43 -7.33
N ASP A 118 32.84 50.39 -6.47
CA ASP A 118 33.92 51.40 -6.45
C ASP A 118 35.35 50.81 -6.44
N ALA A 119 35.56 49.61 -7.01
CA ALA A 119 36.92 49.15 -7.30
C ALA A 119 36.94 48.50 -8.69
N THR A 120 37.40 49.30 -9.66
CA THR A 120 38.00 48.90 -10.95
C THR A 120 38.05 47.40 -11.22
N ALA A 121 37.29 46.95 -12.22
CA ALA A 121 37.50 45.72 -12.97
C ALA A 121 38.25 44.62 -12.20
N THR A 122 37.54 43.85 -11.37
CA THR A 122 38.04 42.56 -10.87
C THR A 122 38.39 41.72 -12.09
N THR A 123 39.67 41.74 -12.45
CA THR A 123 40.27 40.91 -13.47
C THR A 123 39.91 39.49 -13.10
N ILE A 124 38.97 38.88 -13.84
CA ILE A 124 38.78 37.44 -13.78
C ILE A 124 40.15 36.88 -14.16
N LYS A 125 40.84 36.31 -13.19
CA LYS A 125 42.16 35.77 -13.45
C LYS A 125 41.95 34.60 -14.42
N PRO A 126 42.75 34.48 -15.48
CA PRO A 126 42.58 33.41 -16.48
C PRO A 126 42.56 32.00 -15.86
N GLU A 127 43.18 31.82 -14.68
CA GLU A 127 43.11 30.62 -13.85
C GLU A 127 41.69 30.23 -13.40
N ASP A 128 40.81 31.20 -13.11
CA ASP A 128 39.43 30.92 -12.69
C ASP A 128 38.56 30.43 -13.87
N LEU A 129 38.83 30.91 -15.09
CA LEU A 129 38.15 30.43 -16.31
C LEU A 129 38.52 28.97 -16.62
N ASP A 130 39.77 28.58 -16.36
CA ASP A 130 40.24 27.21 -16.57
C ASP A 130 39.61 26.23 -15.57
N VAL A 131 39.46 26.63 -14.31
CA VAL A 131 38.75 25.82 -13.30
C VAL A 131 37.27 25.66 -13.65
N LEU A 132 36.61 26.74 -14.10
CA LEU A 132 35.21 26.69 -14.55
C LEU A 132 35.04 25.77 -15.76
N ARG A 133 35.98 25.83 -16.71
CA ARG A 133 36.02 24.93 -17.87
C ARG A 133 36.22 23.48 -17.45
N ASP A 134 37.14 23.20 -16.53
CA ASP A 134 37.36 21.86 -15.96
C ASP A 134 36.13 21.33 -15.24
N LEU A 135 35.44 22.16 -14.46
CA LEU A 135 34.21 21.78 -13.78
C LEU A 135 33.08 21.45 -14.77
N ILE A 136 32.95 22.21 -15.86
CA ILE A 136 31.97 21.93 -16.91
C ILE A 136 32.26 20.57 -17.58
N TYR A 137 33.52 20.24 -17.84
CA TYR A 137 33.89 18.93 -18.39
C TYR A 137 33.64 17.79 -17.39
N LYS A 138 33.96 17.97 -16.11
CA LYS A 138 33.70 16.97 -15.06
C LYS A 138 32.20 16.74 -14.82
N VAL A 139 31.38 17.78 -14.89
CA VAL A 139 29.92 17.66 -14.77
C VAL A 139 29.35 16.92 -15.97
N ALA A 140 29.80 17.24 -17.19
CA ALA A 140 29.36 16.54 -18.39
C ALA A 140 29.69 15.03 -18.36
N ASP A 141 30.90 14.67 -17.92
CA ASP A 141 31.30 13.26 -17.77
C ASP A 141 30.47 12.53 -16.71
N LYS A 142 30.31 13.13 -15.53
CA LYS A 142 29.45 12.57 -14.47
C LYS A 142 27.99 12.41 -14.90
N LEU A 143 27.46 13.28 -15.76
CA LEU A 143 26.09 13.15 -16.29
C LEU A 143 25.97 12.00 -17.30
N ASN A 144 26.99 11.78 -18.13
CA ASN A 144 27.02 10.63 -19.04
C ASN A 144 27.17 9.30 -18.27
N GLN A 145 28.00 9.28 -17.22
CA GLN A 145 28.10 8.14 -16.31
C GLN A 145 26.77 7.89 -15.60
N LEU A 146 26.14 8.93 -15.06
CA LEU A 146 24.84 8.81 -14.39
C LEU A 146 23.74 8.32 -15.35
N THR A 147 23.76 8.75 -16.61
CA THR A 147 22.85 8.24 -17.65
C THR A 147 23.09 6.75 -17.92
N THR A 148 24.35 6.33 -17.97
CA THR A 148 24.74 4.93 -18.14
C THR A 148 24.30 4.11 -16.92
N ASP A 149 24.62 4.55 -15.71
CA ASP A 149 24.25 3.89 -14.46
C ASP A 149 22.73 3.77 -14.31
N VAL A 150 21.97 4.82 -14.64
CA VAL A 150 20.49 4.76 -14.63
C VAL A 150 19.98 3.77 -15.67
N SER A 151 20.61 3.68 -16.85
CA SER A 151 20.23 2.68 -17.86
C SER A 151 20.56 1.25 -17.38
N THR A 152 21.70 1.05 -16.71
CA THR A 152 22.12 -0.23 -16.14
C THR A 152 21.26 -0.61 -14.93
N LEU A 153 20.90 0.32 -14.05
CA LEU A 153 19.97 0.10 -12.93
C LEU A 153 18.56 -0.19 -13.43
N LYS A 154 18.12 0.48 -14.51
CA LYS A 154 16.84 0.19 -15.16
C LYS A 154 16.85 -1.20 -15.81
N SER A 155 17.98 -1.61 -16.39
CA SER A 155 18.18 -2.94 -16.98
C SER A 155 18.47 -4.03 -15.95
N ALA A 156 18.87 -3.66 -14.72
CA ALA A 156 18.99 -4.51 -13.53
C ALA A 156 17.67 -4.57 -12.72
N ARG A 157 16.66 -3.83 -13.17
CA ARG A 157 15.25 -3.96 -12.80
C ARG A 157 14.41 -4.58 -13.94
N PRO A 158 14.86 -5.62 -14.66
CA PRO A 158 13.99 -6.32 -15.58
C PRO A 158 13.11 -7.21 -14.72
N ASP A 159 11.89 -6.74 -14.51
CA ASP A 159 10.78 -7.57 -14.11
C ASP A 159 10.87 -8.10 -12.67
N ILE A 160 9.70 -8.32 -12.11
CA ILE A 160 9.49 -9.05 -10.88
C ILE A 160 10.29 -10.35 -11.00
N ASP A 161 11.29 -10.55 -10.13
CA ASP A 161 12.16 -11.73 -10.05
C ASP A 161 11.41 -12.96 -10.61
N PRO A 162 11.88 -13.62 -11.69
CA PRO A 162 11.18 -14.74 -12.30
C PRO A 162 10.84 -15.83 -11.28
N ASN A 163 11.62 -15.93 -10.19
CA ASN A 163 11.31 -16.77 -9.05
C ASN A 163 10.02 -16.37 -8.34
N LEU A 164 9.76 -15.07 -8.14
CA LEU A 164 8.57 -14.56 -7.48
C LEU A 164 7.32 -14.74 -8.36
N THR A 165 7.41 -14.51 -9.66
CA THR A 165 6.30 -14.77 -10.61
C THR A 165 5.93 -16.26 -10.62
N GLN A 166 6.93 -17.16 -10.67
CA GLN A 166 6.69 -18.60 -10.60
C GLN A 166 6.09 -19.01 -9.25
N ARG A 167 6.56 -18.43 -8.15
CA ARG A 167 6.01 -18.68 -6.81
C ARG A 167 4.56 -18.24 -6.70
N ILE A 168 4.19 -17.09 -7.29
CA ILE A 168 2.79 -16.62 -7.30
C ILE A 168 1.91 -17.60 -8.07
N GLN A 169 2.30 -18.01 -9.28
CA GLN A 169 1.52 -19.00 -10.05
C GLN A 169 1.38 -20.35 -9.32
N ASN A 170 2.46 -20.83 -8.68
CA ASN A 170 2.40 -22.05 -7.88
C ASN A 170 1.45 -21.90 -6.68
N LEU A 171 1.46 -20.75 -6.00
CA LEU A 171 0.56 -20.47 -4.88
C LEU A 171 -0.90 -20.34 -5.33
N GLU A 172 -1.14 -19.72 -6.48
CA GLU A 172 -2.48 -19.63 -7.09
C GLU A 172 -3.03 -21.02 -7.42
N SER A 173 -2.21 -21.87 -8.06
CA SER A 173 -2.59 -23.26 -8.35
C SER A 173 -2.89 -24.07 -7.07
N GLN A 174 -2.12 -23.87 -6.00
CA GLN A 174 -2.37 -24.52 -4.71
C GLN A 174 -3.67 -24.02 -4.06
N ALA A 175 -3.99 -22.73 -4.19
CA ALA A 175 -5.22 -22.17 -3.64
C ALA A 175 -6.47 -22.76 -4.33
N ASP A 176 -6.41 -22.99 -5.64
CA ASP A 176 -7.51 -23.62 -6.39
C ASP A 176 -7.72 -25.07 -5.97
N GLU A 177 -6.65 -25.84 -5.75
CA GLU A 177 -6.73 -27.22 -5.27
C GLU A 177 -7.37 -27.29 -3.87
N ILE A 178 -6.95 -26.42 -2.95
CA ILE A 178 -7.53 -26.34 -1.59
C ILE A 178 -9.03 -26.04 -1.65
N LYS A 179 -9.47 -25.21 -2.59
CA LYS A 179 -10.88 -24.87 -2.77
C LYS A 179 -11.72 -26.09 -3.21
N VAL A 180 -11.19 -26.91 -4.12
CA VAL A 180 -11.84 -28.15 -4.55
C VAL A 180 -11.89 -29.15 -3.39
N LEU A 181 -10.79 -29.35 -2.67
CA LEU A 181 -10.74 -30.24 -1.52
C LEU A 181 -11.73 -29.83 -0.43
N LYS A 182 -11.88 -28.53 -0.17
CA LYS A 182 -12.91 -28.03 0.76
C LYS A 182 -14.32 -28.42 0.33
N THR A 183 -14.61 -28.29 -0.96
CA THR A 183 -15.92 -28.66 -1.51
C THR A 183 -16.19 -30.16 -1.33
N GLN A 184 -15.18 -31.01 -1.58
CA GLN A 184 -15.29 -32.45 -1.36
C GLN A 184 -15.50 -32.81 0.11
N VAL A 185 -14.84 -32.12 1.04
CA VAL A 185 -15.04 -32.31 2.48
C VAL A 185 -16.47 -31.94 2.88
N ASP A 186 -17.01 -30.82 2.39
CA ASP A 186 -18.38 -30.40 2.67
C ASP A 186 -19.41 -31.44 2.17
N ASP A 187 -19.18 -32.02 0.99
CA ASP A 187 -20.04 -33.07 0.44
C ASP A 187 -19.92 -34.39 1.20
N ASN A 188 -18.71 -34.80 1.57
CA ASN A 188 -18.50 -35.96 2.44
C ASN A 188 -19.20 -35.78 3.79
N GLU A 189 -19.16 -34.58 4.38
CA GLU A 189 -19.86 -34.29 5.63
C GLU A 189 -21.38 -34.42 5.48
N LYS A 190 -21.95 -34.00 4.34
CA LYS A 190 -23.37 -34.26 4.03
C LYS A 190 -23.67 -35.75 3.93
N THR A 191 -22.85 -36.51 3.22
CA THR A 191 -23.01 -37.97 3.11
C THR A 191 -22.94 -38.64 4.48
N ILE A 192 -22.02 -38.23 5.34
CA ILE A 192 -21.92 -38.75 6.71
C ILE A 192 -23.17 -38.42 7.53
N ARG A 193 -23.71 -37.20 7.41
CA ARG A 193 -24.98 -36.82 8.07
C ARG A 193 -26.15 -37.68 7.60
N ASP A 194 -26.26 -37.90 6.29
CA ASP A 194 -27.32 -38.72 5.72
C ASP A 194 -27.20 -40.18 6.18
N LEU A 195 -26.01 -40.77 6.08
CA LEU A 195 -25.73 -42.12 6.58
C LEU A 195 -26.06 -42.26 8.06
N LYS A 196 -25.72 -41.27 8.90
CA LYS A 196 -26.07 -41.27 10.33
C LYS A 196 -27.58 -41.24 10.55
N THR A 197 -28.30 -40.47 9.75
CA THR A 197 -29.77 -40.39 9.80
C THR A 197 -30.39 -41.73 9.40
N GLN A 198 -29.92 -42.33 8.31
CA GLN A 198 -30.35 -43.66 7.88
C GLN A 198 -30.06 -44.73 8.96
N LEU A 199 -28.87 -44.72 9.55
CA LEU A 199 -28.52 -45.64 10.63
C LEU A 199 -29.45 -45.49 11.84
N THR A 200 -29.76 -44.25 12.22
CA THR A 200 -30.69 -43.97 13.31
C THR A 200 -32.09 -44.50 12.99
N GLN A 201 -32.56 -44.31 11.75
CA GLN A 201 -33.83 -44.86 11.30
C GLN A 201 -33.84 -46.40 11.31
N PHE A 202 -32.76 -47.05 10.88
CA PHE A 202 -32.65 -48.51 10.95
C PHE A 202 -32.62 -49.04 12.38
N GLN A 203 -31.91 -48.37 13.29
CA GLN A 203 -31.89 -48.71 14.71
C GLN A 203 -33.28 -48.57 15.34
N VAL A 204 -33.99 -47.47 15.06
CA VAL A 204 -35.37 -47.27 15.53
C VAL A 204 -36.27 -48.37 14.99
N LYS A 205 -36.23 -48.64 13.67
CA LYS A 205 -37.01 -49.71 13.06
C LYS A 205 -36.75 -51.06 13.73
N ALA A 206 -35.49 -51.43 13.93
CA ALA A 206 -35.11 -52.67 14.62
C ALA A 206 -35.61 -52.73 16.07
N SER A 207 -35.65 -51.59 16.77
CA SER A 207 -36.16 -51.47 18.14
C SER A 207 -37.69 -51.55 18.22
N THR A 208 -38.38 -51.12 17.16
CA THR A 208 -39.85 -51.10 17.08
C THR A 208 -40.45 -52.35 16.47
N VAL A 209 -39.65 -53.29 15.96
CA VAL A 209 -40.15 -54.62 15.58
C VAL A 209 -40.52 -55.34 16.88
N THR A 210 -41.82 -55.36 17.19
CA THR A 210 -42.33 -55.99 18.40
C THR A 210 -42.57 -57.49 18.19
N GLU A 211 -42.58 -58.27 19.27
CA GLU A 211 -43.00 -59.68 19.22
C GLU A 211 -44.43 -59.82 18.64
N GLU A 212 -45.28 -58.81 18.80
CA GLU A 212 -46.62 -58.74 18.22
C GLU A 212 -46.57 -58.71 16.68
N ASP A 213 -45.66 -57.95 16.08
CA ASP A 213 -45.49 -57.88 14.62
C ASP A 213 -44.92 -59.19 14.04
N LEU A 214 -44.02 -59.85 14.78
CA LEU A 214 -43.54 -61.20 14.43
C LEU A 214 -44.66 -62.23 14.54
N ALA A 215 -45.48 -62.16 15.60
CA ALA A 215 -46.58 -63.08 15.82
C ALA A 215 -47.65 -62.94 14.71
N LYS A 216 -48.00 -61.71 14.32
CA LYS A 216 -48.90 -61.43 13.20
C LYS A 216 -48.35 -61.94 11.87
N THR A 217 -47.05 -61.73 11.62
CA THR A 217 -46.40 -62.21 10.39
C THR A 217 -46.36 -63.75 10.33
N ASN A 218 -46.01 -64.41 11.44
CA ASN A 218 -46.02 -65.86 11.53
C ASN A 218 -47.44 -66.43 11.40
N GLN A 219 -48.45 -65.80 12.01
CA GLN A 219 -49.84 -66.17 11.77
C GLN A 219 -50.23 -66.02 10.30
N GLN A 220 -49.83 -64.94 9.64
CA GLN A 220 -50.11 -64.71 8.22
C GLN A 220 -49.46 -65.79 7.33
N ILE A 221 -48.21 -66.17 7.63
CA ILE A 221 -47.50 -67.24 6.93
C ILE A 221 -48.20 -68.59 7.14
N ILE A 222 -48.60 -68.91 8.37
CA ILE A 222 -49.33 -70.14 8.69
C ILE A 222 -50.69 -70.15 7.97
N ALA A 223 -51.44 -69.04 7.99
CA ALA A 223 -52.71 -68.91 7.30
C ALA A 223 -52.56 -69.13 5.79
N ASN A 224 -51.56 -68.51 5.15
CA ASN A 224 -51.29 -68.71 3.72
C ASN A 224 -50.89 -70.16 3.39
N ARG A 225 -50.09 -70.81 4.25
CA ARG A 225 -49.72 -72.22 4.07
C ARG A 225 -50.92 -73.14 4.17
N ILE A 226 -51.81 -72.90 5.14
CA ILE A 226 -53.05 -73.67 5.31
C ILE A 226 -53.95 -73.50 4.09
N ILE A 227 -54.18 -72.26 3.63
CA ILE A 227 -54.97 -71.98 2.42
C ILE A 227 -54.38 -72.71 1.21
N GLY A 228 -53.06 -72.68 1.03
CA GLY A 228 -52.37 -73.42 -0.04
C GLY A 228 -52.56 -74.93 0.04
N LEU A 229 -52.46 -75.53 1.23
CA LEU A 229 -52.68 -76.96 1.46
C LEU A 229 -54.13 -77.39 1.16
N PHE A 230 -55.11 -76.58 1.58
CA PHE A 230 -56.52 -76.83 1.25
C PHE A 230 -56.80 -76.73 -0.25
N ALA A 231 -56.23 -75.74 -0.93
CA ALA A 231 -56.34 -75.60 -2.38
C ALA A 231 -55.74 -76.82 -3.11
N LEU A 232 -54.59 -77.32 -2.63
CA LEU A 232 -53.95 -78.51 -3.19
C LEU A 232 -54.78 -79.78 -2.95
N GLY A 233 -55.33 -79.95 -1.75
CA GLY A 233 -56.22 -81.06 -1.41
C GLY A 233 -57.51 -81.05 -2.25
N ALA A 234 -58.12 -79.88 -2.44
CA ALA A 234 -59.29 -79.71 -3.30
C ALA A 234 -58.98 -80.06 -4.77
N ALA A 235 -57.79 -79.69 -5.27
CA ALA A 235 -57.35 -80.08 -6.61
C ALA A 235 -57.18 -81.59 -6.75
N ILE A 236 -56.58 -82.27 -5.75
CA ILE A 236 -56.41 -83.73 -5.76
C ILE A 236 -57.76 -84.46 -5.72
N VAL A 237 -58.68 -84.02 -4.86
CA VAL A 237 -60.04 -84.59 -4.78
C VAL A 237 -60.81 -84.37 -6.08
N GLY A 238 -60.71 -83.17 -6.66
CA GLY A 238 -61.32 -82.85 -7.96
C GLY A 238 -60.81 -83.75 -9.09
N ILE A 239 -59.50 -83.98 -9.16
CA ILE A 239 -58.88 -84.90 -10.14
C ILE A 239 -59.37 -86.33 -9.92
N GLY A 240 -59.40 -86.81 -8.66
CA GLY A 240 -59.88 -88.16 -8.32
C GLY A 240 -61.37 -88.39 -8.60
N LEU A 241 -62.20 -87.34 -8.52
CA LEU A 241 -63.62 -87.43 -8.87
C LEU A 241 -63.85 -87.40 -10.39
N MET A 242 -62.90 -86.85 -11.16
CA MET A 242 -63.00 -86.72 -12.62
C MET A 242 -62.48 -87.97 -13.36
N THR A 243 -61.68 -88.82 -12.71
CA THR A 243 -61.22 -90.10 -13.26
C THR A 243 -62.15 -91.28 -12.95
N LEU A 244 -63.22 -91.08 -12.16
CA LEU A 244 -64.16 -92.12 -11.71
C LEU A 244 -65.52 -92.12 -12.44
N LYS A 245 -65.65 -91.39 -13.56
CA LYS A 245 -66.84 -91.39 -14.43
C LYS A 245 -66.52 -91.95 -15.80
#